data_AF-A0A151K1Y0-F1
#
_entry.id   AF-A0A151K1Y0-F1
#
_cell.length_a   1.000
_cell.length_b   1.000
_cell.length_c   1.000
_cell.angle_alpha   90.00
_cell.angle_beta   90.00
_cell.angle_gamma   90.00
#
_symmetry.space_group_name_H-M   'P 1'
#
loop_
_entity.id
_entity.type
_entity.pdbx_description
1 polymer ?
#
loop_
_entity_poly.entity_id
_entity_poly.type
_entity_poly.pdbx_seq_one_letter_code
_entity_poly.pdbx_strand_id
1 'polypeptide(L)' 'HSNAEAERIFSIVTDVKNKKRNRIDVTSLDAICKVRSSFQANNIDCRTFQVDSTHLELHNSKNLFSRNSCNNQHKDQ' A
#
# COMPACT_ATOMS: atom_id res chain seq x y z
N HIS A 1 -14.22 -25.89 -6.70
CA HIS A 1 -13.72 -25.14 -5.53
C HIS A 1 -13.00 -23.81 -5.91
N SER A 2 -12.70 -23.55 -7.19
CA SER A 2 -11.86 -22.40 -7.60
C SER A 2 -12.59 -21.04 -7.71
N ASN A 3 -13.91 -21.02 -8.01
CA ASN A 3 -14.61 -19.76 -8.26
C ASN A 3 -14.91 -18.95 -6.98
N ALA A 4 -15.25 -19.61 -5.88
CA ALA A 4 -15.58 -18.94 -4.62
C ALA A 4 -14.40 -18.17 -4.01
N GLU A 5 -13.18 -18.64 -4.25
CA GLU A 5 -11.96 -17.97 -3.78
C GLU A 5 -11.67 -16.72 -4.63
N ALA A 6 -11.84 -16.83 -5.95
CA ALA A 6 -11.71 -15.70 -6.87
C ALA A 6 -12.76 -14.61 -6.59
N GLU A 7 -14.02 -14.99 -6.38
CA GLU A 7 -15.11 -14.06 -6.03
C GLU A 7 -14.86 -13.36 -4.69
N ARG A 8 -14.29 -14.08 -3.71
CA ARG A 8 -13.88 -13.49 -2.44
C ARG A 8 -12.80 -12.42 -2.63
N ILE A 9 -11.78 -12.71 -3.43
CA ILE A 9 -10.72 -11.73 -3.74
C ILE A 9 -11.32 -10.53 -4.47
N PHE A 10 -12.21 -10.75 -5.45
CA PHE A 10 -12.83 -9.68 -6.21
C PHE A 10 -13.72 -8.77 -5.35
N SER A 11 -14.48 -9.37 -4.41
CA SER A 11 -15.30 -8.65 -3.44
C SER A 11 -14.45 -7.77 -2.53
N ILE A 12 -13.35 -8.31 -1.99
CA ILE A 12 -12.41 -7.56 -1.13
C ILE A 12 -11.77 -6.41 -1.91
N VAL A 13 -11.28 -6.66 -3.12
CA VAL A 13 -10.65 -5.62 -3.96
C VAL A 13 -11.65 -4.53 -4.33
N THR A 14 -12.89 -4.90 -4.64
CA THR A 14 -13.98 -3.95 -4.95
C THR A 14 -14.32 -3.09 -3.75
N ASP A 15 -14.42 -3.70 -2.57
CA ASP A 15 -14.68 -3.00 -1.31
C ASP A 15 -13.54 -2.03 -0.95
N VAL A 16 -12.29 -2.46 -1.10
CA VAL A 16 -11.09 -1.62 -0.90
C VAL A 16 -10.99 -0.51 -1.95
N LYS A 17 -11.48 -0.70 -3.18
CA LYS A 17 -11.39 0.31 -4.24
C LYS A 17 -12.52 1.34 -4.18
N ASN A 18 -13.74 0.91 -3.84
CA ASN A 18 -14.95 1.70 -4.06
C ASN A 18 -15.62 2.22 -2.78
N LYS A 19 -15.48 1.55 -1.62
CA LYS A 19 -16.06 2.09 -0.38
C LYS A 19 -15.28 3.32 0.05
N LYS A 20 -15.93 4.48 0.11
CA LYS A 20 -15.34 5.80 0.44
C LYS A 20 -14.48 5.81 1.72
N ARG A 21 -14.74 4.92 2.68
CA ARG A 21 -13.99 4.78 3.96
C ARG A 21 -12.82 3.78 3.91
N ASN A 22 -12.78 2.90 2.90
CA ASN A 22 -11.72 1.89 2.70
C ASN A 22 -10.93 2.13 1.40
N ARG A 23 -11.25 3.20 0.66
CA ARG A 23 -10.62 3.55 -0.61
C ARG A 23 -9.15 3.85 -0.40
N ILE A 24 -8.31 2.85 -0.66
CA ILE A 24 -6.86 3.02 -0.79
C ILE A 24 -6.61 3.52 -2.22
N ASP A 25 -5.89 4.62 -2.36
CA ASP A 25 -5.52 5.09 -3.69
C ASP A 25 -4.57 4.10 -4.38
N VAL A 26 -4.52 4.11 -5.71
CA VAL A 26 -3.75 3.13 -6.49
C VAL A 26 -2.25 3.25 -6.21
N THR A 27 -1.74 4.46 -5.94
CA THR A 27 -0.33 4.69 -5.61
C THR A 27 0.02 4.10 -4.25
N SER A 28 -0.85 4.26 -3.24
CA SER A 28 -0.69 3.59 -1.95
C SER A 28 -0.78 2.08 -2.09
N LEU A 29 -1.69 1.56 -2.91
CA LEU A 29 -1.82 0.12 -3.14
C LEU A 29 -0.55 -0.48 -3.79
N ASP A 30 0.01 0.20 -4.80
CA ASP A 30 1.29 -0.19 -5.43
C ASP A 30 2.44 -0.20 -4.43
N ALA A 31 2.56 0.87 -3.62
CA ALA A 31 3.58 0.96 -2.57
C ALA A 31 3.45 -0.18 -1.54
N ILE A 32 2.22 -0.45 -1.08
CA ILE A 32 1.95 -1.57 -0.15
C ILE A 32 2.34 -2.91 -0.77
N CYS A 33 2.01 -3.13 -2.04
CA CYS A 33 2.39 -4.36 -2.74
C CYS A 33 3.92 -4.53 -2.81
N LYS A 34 4.66 -3.47 -3.16
CA LYS A 34 6.13 -3.50 -3.20
C LYS A 34 6.75 -3.80 -1.83
N VAL A 35 6.28 -3.12 -0.78
CA VAL A 35 6.74 -3.36 0.60
C VAL A 35 6.46 -4.81 1.01
N ARG A 36 5.23 -5.30 0.78
CA ARG A 36 4.83 -6.67 1.12
C ARG A 36 5.67 -7.70 0.36
N SER A 37 5.87 -7.52 -0.94
CA SER A 37 6.71 -8.43 -1.75
C SER A 37 8.16 -8.44 -1.27
N SER A 38 8.73 -7.28 -0.95
CA SER A 38 10.08 -7.18 -0.39
C SER A 38 10.19 -7.89 0.96
N PHE A 39 9.23 -7.66 1.86
CA PHE A 39 9.22 -8.28 3.19
C PHE A 39 9.09 -9.80 3.08
N GLN A 40 8.22 -10.28 2.20
CA GLN A 40 8.08 -11.71 1.92
C GLN A 40 9.38 -12.32 1.37
N ALA A 41 10.05 -11.65 0.44
CA ALA A 41 11.32 -12.14 -0.13
C ALA A 41 12.43 -12.23 0.93
N ASN A 42 12.39 -11.38 1.97
CA ASN A 42 13.36 -11.36 3.06
C ASN A 42 12.89 -12.13 4.31
N ASN A 43 11.75 -12.83 4.26
CA ASN A 43 11.12 -13.50 5.41
C ASN A 43 10.91 -12.57 6.63
N ILE A 44 10.61 -11.30 6.36
CA ILE A 44 10.29 -10.29 7.35
C ILE A 44 8.78 -10.29 7.58
N ASP A 45 8.36 -10.38 8.83
CA ASP A 45 6.97 -10.31 9.25
C ASP A 45 6.79 -9.27 10.39
N CYS A 46 5.58 -9.16 10.92
CA CYS A 46 5.27 -8.19 11.98
C CYS A 46 5.94 -8.51 13.34
N ARG A 47 6.55 -9.68 13.50
CA ARG A 47 7.27 -10.11 14.70
C ARG A 47 8.78 -9.96 14.54
N THR A 48 9.29 -10.12 13.31
CA THR A 48 10.72 -10.03 13.00
C THR A 48 11.16 -8.65 12.54
N PHE A 49 10.24 -7.80 12.10
CA PHE A 49 10.53 -6.41 11.76
C PHE A 49 11.00 -5.63 13.00
N GLN A 50 12.25 -5.19 12.98
CA GLN A 50 12.84 -4.37 14.03
C GLN A 50 12.73 -2.90 13.64
N VAL A 51 12.12 -2.10 14.51
CA VAL A 51 12.04 -0.64 14.34
C VAL A 51 13.38 -0.05 14.78
N ASP A 52 14.10 0.58 13.85
CA ASP A 52 15.31 1.35 14.17
C ASP A 52 14.99 2.85 14.36
N SER A 53 15.98 3.60 14.87
CA SER A 53 15.86 5.04 15.11
C SER A 53 15.58 5.83 13.83
N THR A 54 16.10 5.39 12.69
CA THR A 54 15.88 6.01 11.38
C THR A 54 14.40 5.99 10.99
N HIS A 55 13.69 4.89 11.25
CA HIS A 55 12.25 4.80 11.00
C HIS A 55 11.46 5.85 11.81
N LEU A 56 11.86 6.07 13.06
CA LEU A 56 11.24 7.07 13.94
C LEU A 56 11.57 8.50 13.49
N GLU A 57 12.82 8.76 13.11
CA GLU A 57 13.25 10.06 12.57
C GLU A 57 12.49 10.44 11.29
N LEU A 58 12.19 9.45 10.45
CA LEU A 58 11.39 9.65 9.24
C LEU A 58 9.91 9.94 9.54
N HIS A 59 9.40 9.58 10.73
CA HIS A 59 8.02 9.83 11.16
C HIS A 59 7.85 11.26 11.72
N ASN A 60 8.15 12.26 10.88
CA ASN A 60 8.04 13.68 11.23
C ASN A 60 7.00 14.40 10.36
N SER A 61 6.54 15.56 10.82
CA SER A 61 5.49 16.35 10.15
C SER A 61 5.86 16.75 8.73
N LYS A 62 7.15 17.00 8.45
CA LYS A 62 7.62 17.32 7.11
C LYS A 62 7.39 16.15 6.17
N ASN A 63 7.75 14.92 6.55
CA ASN A 63 7.55 13.76 5.69
C ASN A 63 6.08 13.32 5.58
N LEU A 64 5.31 13.43 6.68
CA LEU A 64 3.90 13.01 6.73
C LEU A 64 2.96 13.95 5.98
N PHE A 65 3.23 15.26 6.03
CA PHE A 65 2.38 16.29 5.44
C PHE A 65 3.03 17.00 4.27
N SER A 66 4.22 16.55 3.83
CA SER A 66 4.79 17.01 2.56
C SER A 66 3.78 16.68 1.47
N ARG A 67 3.13 17.72 0.96
CA ARG A 67 2.26 17.62 -0.19
C ARG A 67 3.17 17.36 -1.38
N ASN A 68 3.44 16.09 -1.64
CA ASN A 68 4.06 15.68 -2.88
C ASN A 68 3.07 16.08 -3.99
N SER A 69 3.40 17.14 -4.72
CA SER A 69 2.72 17.49 -5.96
C SER A 69 2.92 16.33 -6.92
N CYS A 70 1.99 15.37 -6.94
CA CYS A 70 1.97 14.33 -7.96
C CYS A 70 1.63 15.01 -9.29
N ASN A 71 2.66 15.34 -10.06
CA ASN A 71 2.55 15.62 -11.49
C ASN A 71 2.15 14.32 -12.19
N ASN A 72 0.84 14.03 -12.22
CA ASN A 72 0.29 13.09 -13.17
C ASN A 72 0.32 13.74 -14.56
N GLN A 73 1.43 13.57 -15.29
CA GLN A 73 1.35 13.64 -16.75
C GLN A 73 0.63 12.38 -17.22
N HIS A 74 -0.70 12.40 -17.22
CA HIS A 74 -1.47 11.60 -18.16
C HIS A 74 -1.22 12.24 -19.53
N LYS A 75 -0.31 11.66 -20.32
CA LYS A 75 -0.38 11.82 -21.77
C LYS A 75 -1.37 10.76 -22.24
N ASP A 76 -2.58 11.20 -22.51
CA ASP A 76 -3.49 10.45 -23.36
C ASP A 76 -2.79 10.24 -24.71
N GLN A 77 -2.67 8.97 -25.11
CA GLN A 77 -2.41 8.56 -26.48
C GLN A 77 -3.26 7.34 -26.78
#